data_AF-A0A656JZH8-F1
#
_entry.id   AF-A0A656JZH8-F1
#
_cell.length_a   1.000
_cell.length_b   1.000
_cell.length_c   1.000
_cell.angle_alpha   90.00
_cell.angle_beta   90.00
_cell.angle_gamma   90.00
#
_symmetry.space_group_name_H-M   'P 1'
#
loop_
_entity.id
_entity.type
_entity.pdbx_description
1 polymer ?
#
loop_
_entity_poly.entity_id
_entity_poly.type
_entity_poly.pdbx_seq_one_letter_code
_entity_poly.pdbx_strand_id
1 'polypeptide(L)'
;MAGCYRPQSAEDPVGALQHAIDLLSAAYPLHKKLQVALKSGQVKPTASEHAIDAALRIGVLQADEAQTLRTAEAARRKVIDVDDFDKEELTLAAGKIR
;
A
#
# COMPACT_ATOMS: atom_id res chain seq x y z
N MET A 1 9.88 2.79 -30.73
CA MET A 1 8.44 2.50 -30.57
C MET A 1 8.25 1.04 -30.92
N ALA A 2 7.68 0.13 -30.14
CA ALA A 2 6.93 0.16 -28.89
C ALA A 2 7.26 -1.16 -28.16
N GLY A 3 7.27 -1.21 -26.82
CA GLY A 3 7.74 -2.44 -26.18
C GLY A 3 7.55 -2.61 -24.68
N CYS A 4 6.62 -1.89 -24.05
CA CYS A 4 6.14 -2.32 -22.74
C CYS A 4 4.61 -2.42 -22.81
N TYR A 5 4.13 -3.65 -22.93
CA TYR A 5 2.75 -3.97 -22.62
C TYR A 5 2.51 -3.61 -21.15
N ARG A 6 1.60 -2.66 -20.90
CA ARG A 6 1.13 -2.31 -19.55
C ARG A 6 -0.28 -2.88 -19.40
N PRO A 7 -0.42 -4.10 -18.87
CA PRO A 7 -1.73 -4.61 -18.49
C PRO A 7 -2.36 -3.66 -17.46
N GLN A 8 -3.60 -3.24 -17.74
CA GLN A 8 -4.36 -2.30 -16.93
C GLN A 8 -5.18 -3.00 -15.82
N SER A 9 -5.00 -4.31 -15.65
CA SER A 9 -5.78 -5.13 -14.73
C SER A 9 -5.24 -5.02 -13.30
N ALA A 10 -6.14 -4.85 -12.32
CA ALA A 10 -5.82 -4.71 -10.89
C ALA A 10 -5.30 -6.00 -10.21
N GLU A 11 -5.19 -7.07 -10.99
CA GLU A 11 -4.64 -8.39 -10.63
C GLU A 11 -3.23 -8.61 -11.22
N ASP A 12 -2.75 -7.69 -12.07
CA ASP A 12 -1.37 -7.70 -12.56
C ASP A 12 -0.45 -7.00 -11.53
N PRO A 13 0.70 -7.59 -11.16
CA PRO A 13 1.62 -7.01 -10.19
C PRO A 13 2.10 -5.59 -10.57
N VAL A 14 2.24 -5.30 -11.87
CA VAL A 14 2.63 -3.97 -12.36
C VAL A 14 1.47 -2.98 -12.26
N GLY A 15 0.23 -3.42 -12.52
CA GLY A 15 -0.98 -2.62 -12.33
C GLY A 15 -1.24 -2.29 -10.86
N ALA A 16 -1.03 -3.26 -9.96
CA ALA A 16 -1.13 -3.09 -8.52
C ALA A 16 -0.07 -2.09 -7.99
N LEU A 17 1.16 -2.15 -8.50
CA LEU A 17 2.22 -1.20 -8.16
C LEU A 17 1.85 0.24 -8.57
N GLN A 18 1.41 0.45 -9.81
CA GLN A 18 1.01 1.78 -10.27
C GLN A 18 -0.14 2.34 -9.43
N HIS A 19 -1.16 1.51 -9.16
CA HIS A 19 -2.28 1.89 -8.31
C HIS A 19 -1.84 2.27 -6.89
N ALA A 20 -0.91 1.53 -6.30
CA ALA A 20 -0.37 1.86 -4.99
C ALA A 20 0.42 3.18 -5.00
N ILE A 21 1.20 3.45 -6.04
CA ILE A 21 1.94 4.71 -6.21
C ILE A 21 0.98 5.91 -6.28
N ASP A 22 -0.10 5.78 -7.06
CA ASP A 22 -1.08 6.85 -7.22
C ASP A 22 -1.78 7.16 -5.89
N LEU A 23 -2.20 6.12 -5.17
CA LEU A 23 -2.82 6.25 -3.85
C LEU A 23 -1.87 6.83 -2.79
N LEU A 24 -0.61 6.39 -2.77
CA LEU A 24 0.40 6.91 -1.85
C LEU A 24 0.72 8.38 -2.14
N SER A 25 0.76 8.76 -3.41
CA SER A 25 1.01 10.15 -3.82
C SER A 25 -0.15 11.06 -3.41
N ALA A 26 -1.39 10.63 -3.60
CA ALA A 26 -2.57 11.36 -3.14
C ALA A 26 -2.63 11.47 -1.60
N ALA A 27 -2.20 10.42 -0.89
CA ALA A 27 -2.20 10.36 0.57
C ALA A 27 -1.00 11.10 1.22
N TYR A 28 0.00 11.51 0.44
CA TYR A 28 1.25 12.09 0.95
C TYR A 28 1.06 13.31 1.87
N PRO A 29 0.21 14.31 1.53
CA PRO A 29 -0.03 15.46 2.42
C PRO A 29 -0.62 15.03 3.78
N LEU A 30 -1.53 14.06 3.78
CA LEU A 30 -2.15 13.51 4.99
C LEU A 30 -1.14 12.73 5.82
N HIS A 31 -0.24 11.98 5.18
CA HIS A 31 0.82 11.26 5.86
C HIS A 31 1.78 12.23 6.56
N LYS A 32 2.13 13.34 5.88
CA LYS A 32 2.95 14.41 6.47
C LYS A 32 2.25 15.08 7.65
N LYS A 33 0.94 15.36 7.55
CA LYS A 33 0.11 15.90 8.64
C LYS A 33 0.17 14.99 9.87
N LEU A 34 -0.05 13.67 9.68
CA LEU A 34 0.04 12.67 10.74
C LEU A 34 1.44 12.62 11.37
N GLN A 35 2.50 12.63 10.57
CA GLN A 35 3.89 12.64 11.05
C GLN A 35 4.22 13.86 11.92
N VAL A 36 3.77 15.05 11.52
CA VAL A 36 3.95 16.28 12.32
C VAL A 36 3.19 16.19 13.64
N ALA A 37 1.95 15.68 13.61
CA ALA A 37 1.14 15.53 14.80
C ALA A 37 1.71 14.49 15.79
N LEU A 38 2.32 13.41 15.29
CA LEU A 38 3.05 12.43 16.12
C LEU A 38 4.31 13.05 16.74
N LYS A 39 5.13 13.76 15.94
CA LYS A 39 6.38 14.37 16.39
C LYS A 39 6.16 15.49 17.42
N SER A 40 5.11 16.27 17.25
CA SER A 40 4.71 17.30 18.23
C SER A 40 4.11 16.70 19.50
N GLY A 41 3.81 15.40 19.52
CA GLY A 41 3.12 14.74 20.62
C GLY A 41 1.63 15.09 20.70
N GLN A 42 1.06 15.73 19.68
CA GLN A 42 -0.39 15.95 19.59
C GLN A 42 -1.13 14.63 19.44
N VAL A 43 -0.63 13.73 18.58
CA VAL A 43 -1.09 12.34 18.47
C VAL A 43 -0.17 11.46 19.30
N LYS A 44 -0.75 10.74 20.28
CA LYS A 44 -0.04 9.76 21.10
C LYS A 44 -0.79 8.43 21.04
N PRO A 45 -0.47 7.56 20.06
CA PRO A 45 -1.07 6.25 19.97
C PRO A 45 -0.66 5.41 21.18
N THR A 46 -1.59 4.61 21.70
CA THR A 46 -1.22 3.57 22.68
C THR A 46 -0.43 2.44 21.99
N ALA A 47 0.24 1.58 22.77
CA ALA A 47 1.08 0.50 22.23
C ALA A 47 0.34 -0.47 21.28
N SER A 48 -0.99 -0.52 21.35
CA SER A 48 -1.85 -1.38 20.52
C SER A 48 -2.73 -0.59 19.54
N GLU A 49 -2.67 0.75 19.53
CA GLU A 49 -3.51 1.62 18.71
C GLU A 49 -2.76 2.05 17.44
N HIS A 50 -3.45 2.00 16.30
CA HIS A 50 -2.88 2.50 15.05
C HIS A 50 -2.78 4.04 15.09
N ALA A 51 -1.71 4.62 14.54
CA ALA A 51 -1.52 6.06 14.56
C ALA A 51 -2.66 6.83 13.85
N ILE A 52 -3.24 6.25 12.79
CA ILE A 52 -4.39 6.80 12.07
C ILE A 52 -5.63 6.83 12.98
N ASP A 53 -5.87 5.77 13.73
CA ASP A 53 -6.98 5.67 14.70
C ASP A 53 -6.84 6.71 15.81
N ALA A 54 -5.64 6.81 16.38
CA ALA A 54 -5.33 7.81 17.40
C ALA A 54 -5.56 9.24 16.89
N ALA A 55 -5.16 9.53 15.66
CA ALA A 55 -5.32 10.85 15.05
C ALA A 55 -6.77 11.17 14.67
N LEU A 56 -7.56 10.18 14.25
CA LEU A 56 -8.99 10.32 14.01
C LEU A 56 -9.74 10.62 15.33
N ARG A 57 -9.44 9.84 16.38
CA ARG A 57 -10.07 9.96 17.69
C ARG A 57 -9.92 11.35 18.32
N ILE A 58 -8.79 12.01 18.10
CA ILE A 58 -8.52 13.37 18.61
C ILE A 58 -8.83 14.48 17.60
N GLY A 59 -9.39 14.14 16.42
CA GLY A 59 -9.80 15.10 15.39
C GLY A 59 -8.66 15.74 14.58
N VAL A 60 -7.43 15.21 14.67
CA VAL A 60 -6.32 15.62 13.78
C VAL A 60 -6.59 15.15 12.36
N LEU A 61 -7.21 13.99 12.19
CA LEU A 61 -7.72 13.50 10.92
C LEU A 61 -9.24 13.47 10.93
N GLN A 62 -9.84 13.82 9.80
CA GLN A 62 -11.24 13.54 9.51
C GLN A 62 -11.42 12.07 9.06
N ALA A 63 -12.67 11.59 9.06
CA ALA A 63 -12.97 10.19 8.73
C ALA A 63 -12.56 9.82 7.29
N ASP A 64 -12.76 10.73 6.35
CA ASP A 64 -12.33 10.61 4.96
C ASP A 64 -10.80 10.61 4.83
N GLU A 65 -10.11 11.54 5.52
CA GLU A 65 -8.65 11.59 5.54
C GLU A 65 -8.03 10.28 6.11
N ALA A 66 -8.62 9.76 7.19
CA ALA A 66 -8.22 8.49 7.77
C ALA A 66 -8.45 7.31 6.82
N GLN A 67 -9.57 7.31 6.08
CA GLN A 67 -9.87 6.28 5.10
C GLN A 67 -8.90 6.31 3.91
N THR A 68 -8.52 7.50 3.42
CA THR A 68 -7.51 7.66 2.36
C THR A 68 -6.17 7.07 2.79
N LEU A 69 -5.72 7.35 4.01
CA LEU A 69 -4.47 6.79 4.55
C LEU A 69 -4.51 5.26 4.65
N ARG A 70 -5.61 4.69 5.16
CA ARG A 70 -5.76 3.22 5.23
C ARG A 70 -5.76 2.56 3.86
N THR A 71 -6.44 3.18 2.90
CA THR A 71 -6.53 2.67 1.52
C THR A 71 -5.14 2.65 0.88
N ALA A 72 -4.36 3.71 1.06
CA ALA A 72 -2.99 3.78 0.60
C ALA A 72 -2.07 2.75 1.30
N GLU A 73 -2.21 2.55 2.61
CA GLU A 73 -1.47 1.52 3.34
C GLU A 73 -1.84 0.09 2.90
N ALA A 74 -3.12 -0.18 2.65
CA ALA A 74 -3.59 -1.47 2.15
C ALA A 74 -3.05 -1.75 0.74
N ALA A 75 -3.09 -0.77 -0.16
CA ALA A 75 -2.50 -0.90 -1.50
C ALA A 75 -0.99 -1.14 -1.43
N ARG A 76 -0.27 -0.42 -0.56
CA ARG A 76 1.15 -0.66 -0.32
C ARG A 76 1.42 -2.07 0.19
N ARG A 77 0.64 -2.55 1.16
CA ARG A 77 0.78 -3.91 1.69
C ARG A 77 0.53 -4.95 0.61
N LYS A 78 -0.52 -4.78 -0.21
CA LYS A 78 -0.82 -5.68 -1.33
C LYS A 78 0.35 -5.82 -2.31
N VAL A 79 1.09 -4.73 -2.56
CA VAL A 79 2.28 -4.75 -3.45
C VAL A 79 3.51 -5.34 -2.76
N ILE A 80 3.66 -5.17 -1.44
CA ILE A 80 4.76 -5.78 -0.67
C ILE A 80 4.53 -7.29 -0.49
N ASP A 81 3.28 -7.69 -0.29
CA ASP A 81 2.83 -9.07 -0.09
C ASP A 81 2.72 -9.84 -1.42
N VAL A 82 3.36 -9.33 -2.48
CA VAL A 82 3.46 -10.03 -3.77
C VAL A 82 4.37 -11.24 -3.56
N ASP A 83 3.72 -12.37 -3.28
CA ASP A 83 4.25 -13.72 -3.47
C ASP A 83 4.13 -14.02 -4.97
N ASP A 84 5.16 -13.64 -5.75
CA ASP A 84 5.20 -13.79 -7.22
C ASP A 84 5.53 -15.23 -7.68
N PHE A 85 5.31 -16.24 -6.82
CA PHE A 85 5.57 -17.62 -7.16
C PHE A 85 4.32 -18.47 -6.97
N ASP A 86 3.52 -18.60 -8.03
CA ASP A 86 2.59 -19.71 -8.14
C ASP A 86 3.39 -21.02 -8.09
N LYS A 87 3.18 -21.82 -7.03
CA LYS A 87 3.89 -23.09 -6.82
C LYS A 87 3.69 -24.09 -7.98
N GLU A 88 2.65 -23.88 -8.78
CA GLU A 88 2.31 -24.69 -9.96
C GLU A 88 3.26 -24.42 -11.15
N GLU A 89 3.83 -23.22 -11.26
CA GLU A 89 4.82 -22.84 -12.29
C GLU A 89 6.23 -23.41 -12.00
N LEU A 90 6.48 -23.83 -10.76
CA LEU A 90 7.71 -24.51 -10.32
C LEU A 90 7.72 -26.02 -10.60
N THR A 91 6.67 -26.56 -11.24
CA THR A 91 6.69 -27.95 -11.70
C THR A 91 7.55 -28.09 -12.96
N LEU A 92 8.82 -28.46 -12.78
CA LEU A 92 9.68 -28.92 -13.87
C LEU A 92 8.96 -30.05 -14.63
N ALA A 93 8.55 -29.77 -15.87
CA ALA A 93 8.09 -30.83 -16.77
C ALA A 93 9.21 -31.87 -16.90
N ALA A 94 8.99 -33.07 -16.37
CA ALA A 94 9.93 -34.17 -16.49
C ALA A 94 10.18 -34.47 -17.98
N GLY A 95 11.37 -34.12 -18.49
CA GLY A 95 11.78 -34.52 -19.85
C GLY A 95 12.56 -33.53 -20.71
N LYS A 96 13.00 -32.37 -20.22
CA LYS A 96 13.93 -31.50 -20.99
C LYS A 96 15.29 -31.38 -20.31
N ILE A 97 16.04 -32.49 -20.33
CA ILE A 97 17.50 -32.46 -20.24
C ILE A 97 17.99 -32.51 -21.68
N ARG A 98 18.73 -31.49 -22.12
CA ARG A 98 19.59 -31.55 -23.30
C ARG A 98 20.94 -31.00 -22.90
#